data_AF-A0A1J5HJJ2-F1
#
_entry.id   AF-A0A1J5HJJ2-F1
#
_cell.length_a   1.000
_cell.length_b   1.000
_cell.length_c   1.000
_cell.angle_alpha   90.00
_cell.angle_beta   90.00
_cell.angle_gamma   90.00
#
_symmetry.space_group_name_H-M   'P 1'
#
loop_
_entity.id
_entity.type
_entity.pdbx_description
1 polymer ?
#
loop_
_entity_poly.entity_id
_entity_poly.type
_entity_poly.pdbx_seq_one_letter_code
_entity_poly.pdbx_strand_id
1 'polypeptide(L)'
;MPDAPALAGPSAEDMDAAAEMSAEDRNDMISGMVARLEGELMSDGGAPERWVQLFKVLGVLGDVDRAKAAWTRAQADFAGDEAALAQIRAAAAAVGAVE
;
A
#
# COMPACT_ATOMS: atom_id res chain seq x y z
N MET A 1 21.40 -17.74 11.47
CA MET A 1 21.81 -16.50 10.78
C MET A 1 20.57 -15.63 10.64
N PRO A 2 20.65 -14.29 10.71
CA PRO A 2 19.45 -13.46 10.68
C PRO A 2 18.95 -13.29 9.24
N ASP A 3 17.75 -13.81 8.95
CA ASP A 3 16.98 -13.48 7.75
C ASP A 3 16.40 -12.08 7.93
N ALA A 4 16.98 -11.10 7.24
CA ALA A 4 16.36 -9.80 7.08
C ALA A 4 15.09 -9.99 6.22
N PRO A 5 13.92 -9.43 6.59
CA PRO A 5 12.76 -9.51 5.72
C PRO A 5 13.10 -8.70 4.46
N ALA A 6 13.31 -9.42 3.36
CA ALA A 6 13.44 -8.82 2.05
C ALA A 6 12.12 -8.10 1.76
N LEU A 7 12.12 -6.78 1.98
CA LEU A 7 11.16 -5.84 1.40
C LEU A 7 11.42 -5.68 -0.11
N ALA A 8 11.82 -6.77 -0.78
CA ALA A 8 11.97 -6.82 -2.21
C ALA A 8 10.60 -7.12 -2.80
N GLY A 9 10.23 -6.37 -3.84
CA GLY A 9 9.16 -6.82 -4.75
C GLY A 9 9.45 -8.23 -5.27
N PRO A 10 8.49 -8.84 -6.00
CA PRO A 10 8.62 -10.21 -6.47
C PRO A 10 10.01 -10.44 -7.06
N SER A 11 10.67 -11.52 -6.64
CA SER A 11 12.02 -11.87 -7.09
C SER A 11 12.01 -11.93 -8.63
N ALA A 12 13.16 -11.77 -9.29
CA ALA A 12 13.20 -11.82 -10.76
C ALA A 12 12.60 -13.14 -11.31
N GLU A 13 12.62 -14.21 -10.52
CA GLU A 13 11.98 -15.51 -10.79
C GLU A 13 10.44 -15.45 -10.66
N ASP A 14 9.91 -14.69 -9.69
CA ASP A 14 8.47 -14.43 -9.55
C ASP A 14 7.93 -13.54 -10.68
N MET A 15 8.78 -12.67 -11.27
CA MET A 15 8.39 -11.82 -12.41
C MET A 15 8.23 -12.61 -13.72
N ASP A 16 9.06 -13.63 -13.95
CA ASP A 16 8.98 -14.53 -15.11
C ASP A 16 7.75 -15.44 -15.03
N ALA A 17 7.49 -16.02 -13.84
CA ALA A 17 6.25 -16.75 -13.57
C ALA A 17 5.00 -15.84 -13.64
N ALA A 18 5.11 -14.58 -13.20
CA ALA A 18 4.02 -13.62 -13.31
C ALA A 18 3.69 -13.28 -14.77
N ALA A 19 4.64 -13.39 -15.72
CA ALA A 19 4.39 -13.15 -17.15
C ALA A 19 3.48 -14.23 -17.77
N GLU A 20 3.47 -15.44 -17.20
CA GLU A 20 2.58 -16.55 -17.59
C GLU A 20 1.26 -16.56 -16.78
N MET A 21 1.19 -15.80 -15.67
CA MET A 21 -0.01 -15.68 -14.85
C MET A 21 -1.06 -14.74 -15.46
N SER A 22 -2.34 -15.13 -15.31
CA SER A 22 -3.47 -14.28 -15.66
C SER A 22 -3.50 -13.02 -14.79
N ALA A 23 -4.04 -11.93 -15.32
CA ALA A 23 -4.12 -10.64 -14.61
C ALA A 23 -4.80 -10.73 -13.23
N GLU A 24 -5.77 -11.65 -13.07
CA GLU A 24 -6.44 -11.94 -11.79
C GLU A 24 -5.49 -12.53 -10.74
N ASP A 25 -4.63 -13.48 -11.11
CA ASP A 25 -3.71 -14.15 -10.18
C ASP A 25 -2.65 -13.16 -9.68
N ARG A 26 -2.17 -12.30 -10.58
CA ARG A 26 -1.28 -11.18 -10.23
C ARG A 26 -1.96 -10.20 -9.27
N ASN A 27 -3.24 -9.93 -9.45
CA ASN A 27 -4.01 -9.04 -8.57
C ASN A 27 -4.20 -9.63 -7.17
N ASP A 28 -4.49 -10.93 -7.07
CA ASP A 28 -4.63 -11.63 -5.78
C ASP A 28 -3.30 -11.62 -5.01
N MET A 29 -2.20 -11.89 -5.71
CA MET A 29 -0.85 -11.83 -5.13
C MET A 29 -0.49 -10.41 -4.64
N ILE A 30 -0.80 -9.38 -5.43
CA ILE A 30 -0.61 -7.97 -5.04
C ILE A 30 -1.50 -7.62 -3.84
N SER A 31 -2.76 -8.04 -3.82
CA SER A 31 -3.71 -7.78 -2.74
C SER A 31 -3.25 -8.38 -1.40
N GLY A 32 -2.72 -9.61 -1.42
CA GLY A 32 -2.14 -10.25 -0.24
C GLY A 32 -0.91 -9.51 0.32
N MET A 33 -0.07 -8.98 -0.56
CA MET A 33 1.09 -8.18 -0.18
C MET A 33 0.70 -6.82 0.40
N VAL A 34 -0.28 -6.17 -0.22
CA VAL A 34 -0.89 -4.91 0.25
C VAL A 34 -1.54 -5.11 1.61
N ALA A 35 -2.21 -6.23 1.85
CA ALA A 35 -2.78 -6.57 3.17
C ALA A 35 -1.73 -6.70 4.26
N ARG A 36 -0.56 -7.28 3.99
CA ARG A 36 0.54 -7.25 4.97
C ARG A 36 1.05 -5.83 5.20
N LEU A 37 1.32 -5.08 4.12
CA LEU A 37 1.84 -3.72 4.22
C LEU A 37 0.87 -2.81 4.98
N GLU A 38 -0.42 -2.91 4.69
CA GLU A 38 -1.50 -2.20 5.38
C GLU A 38 -1.54 -2.58 6.86
N GLY A 39 -1.48 -3.87 7.19
CA GLY A 39 -1.45 -4.33 8.58
C GLY A 39 -0.26 -3.77 9.36
N GLU A 40 0.93 -3.76 8.77
CA GLU A 40 2.12 -3.15 9.38
C GLU A 40 1.95 -1.64 9.56
N LEU A 41 1.50 -0.93 8.52
CA LEU A 41 1.27 0.52 8.58
C LEU A 41 0.18 0.90 9.58
N MET A 42 -0.88 0.11 9.70
CA MET A 42 -1.93 0.35 10.67
C MET A 42 -1.47 0.09 12.11
N SER A 43 -0.58 -0.88 12.31
CA SER A 43 -0.15 -1.31 13.64
C SER A 43 1.03 -0.49 14.16
N ASP A 44 2.11 -0.38 13.38
CA ASP A 44 3.36 0.28 13.77
C ASP A 44 3.43 1.74 13.30
N GLY A 45 2.55 2.13 12.37
CA GLY A 45 2.73 3.35 11.60
C GLY A 45 3.85 3.17 10.58
N GLY A 46 4.15 4.22 9.83
CA GLY A 46 5.26 4.15 8.88
C GLY A 46 5.37 5.42 8.06
N ALA A 47 6.48 5.56 7.33
CA ALA A 47 6.79 6.78 6.58
C ALA A 47 5.68 7.17 5.58
N PRO A 48 5.49 8.48 5.31
CA PRO A 48 4.44 8.96 4.42
C PRO A 48 4.55 8.41 3.01
N GLU A 49 5.77 8.13 2.54
CA GLU A 49 6.04 7.50 1.25
C GLU A 49 5.42 6.09 1.16
N ARG A 50 5.43 5.33 2.25
CA ARG A 50 4.84 3.99 2.33
C ARG A 50 3.32 4.04 2.26
N TRP A 51 2.71 5.01 2.93
CA TRP A 51 1.27 5.27 2.82
C TRP A 51 0.89 5.65 1.40
N VAL A 52 1.62 6.58 0.76
CA VAL A 52 1.40 6.95 -0.65
C VAL A 52 1.48 5.72 -1.57
N GLN A 53 2.44 4.83 -1.33
CA GLN A 53 2.58 3.60 -2.11
C GLN A 53 1.38 2.65 -1.90
N LEU A 54 0.89 2.50 -0.67
CA LEU A 54 -0.32 1.75 -0.35
C LEU A 54 -1.52 2.27 -1.16
N PHE A 55 -1.77 3.59 -1.14
CA PHE A 55 -2.86 4.20 -1.90
C PHE A 55 -2.75 3.96 -3.40
N LYS A 56 -1.55 4.10 -3.98
CA LYS A 56 -1.34 3.85 -5.41
C LYS A 56 -1.74 2.42 -5.80
N VAL A 57 -1.35 1.43 -5.00
CA VAL A 57 -1.69 0.03 -5.29
C VAL A 57 -3.17 -0.24 -5.08
N LEU A 58 -3.77 0.28 -4.00
CA LEU A 58 -5.22 0.19 -3.78
C LEU A 58 -6.03 0.82 -4.92
N GLY A 59 -5.52 1.90 -5.53
CA GLY A 59 -6.10 2.51 -6.72
C GLY A 59 -6.07 1.62 -7.96
N VAL A 60 -4.99 0.87 -8.15
CA VAL A 60 -4.88 -0.12 -9.24
C VAL A 60 -5.82 -1.30 -9.02
N LEU A 61 -5.98 -1.72 -7.76
CA LEU A 61 -6.93 -2.77 -7.37
C LEU A 61 -8.40 -2.31 -7.43
N GLY A 62 -8.64 -1.00 -7.33
CA GLY A 62 -9.99 -0.42 -7.21
C GLY A 62 -10.58 -0.52 -5.80
N ASP A 63 -9.74 -0.82 -4.80
CA ASP A 63 -10.12 -1.01 -3.40
C ASP A 63 -10.25 0.34 -2.66
N VAL A 64 -11.28 1.11 -2.99
CA VAL A 64 -11.54 2.43 -2.38
C VAL A 64 -11.84 2.31 -0.88
N ASP A 65 -12.52 1.24 -0.45
CA ASP A 65 -12.93 1.05 0.94
C ASP A 65 -11.71 0.92 1.87
N ARG A 66 -10.75 0.09 1.47
CA ARG A 66 -9.46 -0.06 2.16
C ARG A 66 -8.66 1.24 2.16
N ALA A 67 -8.68 1.96 1.04
CA ALA A 67 -8.03 3.26 0.95
C ALA A 67 -8.65 4.27 1.95
N LYS A 68 -9.98 4.31 2.11
CA LYS A 68 -10.63 5.16 3.13
C LYS A 68 -10.17 4.79 4.55
N ALA A 69 -10.10 3.49 4.88
CA ALA A 69 -9.61 3.04 6.19
C ALA A 69 -8.14 3.44 6.43
N ALA A 70 -7.29 3.25 5.43
CA ALA A 70 -5.89 3.68 5.47
C ALA A 70 -5.78 5.21 5.66
N TRP A 71 -6.64 6.00 5.02
CA TRP A 71 -6.62 7.47 5.12
C TRP A 71 -6.98 7.94 6.53
N THR A 72 -7.99 7.36 7.16
CA THR A 72 -8.33 7.66 8.56
C THR A 72 -7.17 7.36 9.50
N ARG A 73 -6.48 6.22 9.30
CA ARG A 73 -5.35 5.84 10.13
C ARG A 73 -4.14 6.75 9.91
N ALA A 74 -3.81 7.04 8.66
CA ALA A 74 -2.74 7.96 8.31
C ALA A 74 -2.96 9.37 8.89
N GLN A 75 -4.20 9.88 8.86
CA GLN A 75 -4.50 11.16 9.51
C GLN A 75 -4.24 11.14 11.02
N ALA A 76 -4.54 10.03 11.70
CA ALA A 76 -4.27 9.89 13.12
C ALA A 76 -2.76 9.78 13.42
N ASP A 77 -2.02 9.07 12.58
CA ASP A 77 -0.57 8.86 12.72
C ASP A 77 0.23 10.15 12.43
N PHE A 78 -0.19 10.89 11.39
CA PHE A 78 0.43 12.13 10.93
C PHE A 78 -0.29 13.40 11.39
N ALA A 79 -1.11 13.34 12.44
CA ALA A 79 -1.86 14.51 12.93
C ALA A 79 -0.95 15.71 13.30
N GLY A 80 0.33 15.46 13.59
CA GLY A 80 1.34 16.49 13.88
C GLY A 80 2.24 16.87 12.69
N ASP A 81 2.07 16.25 11.52
CA ASP A 81 2.90 16.47 10.34
C ASP A 81 2.03 16.76 9.10
N GLU A 82 1.66 18.03 8.95
CA GLU A 82 0.78 18.48 7.86
C GLU A 82 1.41 18.28 6.47
N ALA A 83 2.75 18.32 6.37
CA ALA A 83 3.45 18.10 5.11
C ALA A 83 3.32 16.64 4.63
N ALA A 84 3.57 15.68 5.53
CA ALA A 84 3.34 14.28 5.28
C ALA A 84 1.86 14.00 4.94
N LEU A 85 0.95 14.57 5.73
CA LEU A 85 -0.49 14.37 5.56
C LEU A 85 -0.99 14.92 4.22
N ALA A 86 -0.49 16.06 3.76
CA ALA A 86 -0.79 16.61 2.43
C ALA A 86 -0.31 15.69 1.30
N GLN A 87 0.88 15.08 1.45
CA GLN A 87 1.44 14.16 0.46
C GLN A 87 0.61 12.86 0.37
N ILE A 88 0.21 12.32 1.52
CA ILE A 88 -0.66 11.13 1.60
C ILE A 88 -2.05 11.46 1.05
N ARG A 89 -2.60 12.63 1.39
CA ARG A 89 -3.91 13.10 0.91
C ARG A 89 -3.97 13.13 -0.61
N ALA A 90 -2.92 13.61 -1.28
CA ALA A 90 -2.87 13.67 -2.73
C ALA A 90 -3.00 12.26 -3.35
N ALA A 91 -2.35 11.26 -2.75
CA ALA A 91 -2.45 9.87 -3.20
C ALA A 91 -3.83 9.26 -2.88
N ALA A 92 -4.37 9.53 -1.69
CA ALA A 92 -5.69 9.08 -1.28
C ALA A 92 -6.81 9.70 -2.14
N ALA A 93 -6.68 10.98 -2.51
CA ALA A 93 -7.63 11.67 -3.39
C ALA A 93 -7.60 11.10 -4.82
N ALA A 94 -6.42 10.70 -5.31
CA ALA A 94 -6.28 10.08 -6.64
C ALA A 94 -7.07 8.77 -6.78
N VAL A 95 -7.40 8.11 -5.67
CA VAL A 95 -8.15 6.85 -5.64
C VAL A 95 -9.56 7.00 -5.07
N GLY A 96 -10.03 8.23 -4.83
CA GLY A 96 -11.36 8.49 -4.28
C GLY A 96 -11.52 8.13 -2.80
N ALA A 97 -10.42 7.99 -2.06
CA ALA A 97 -10.46 7.75 -0.61
C ALA A 97 -10.68 9.03 0.20
N VAL A 98 -10.58 10.20 -0.44
CA VAL A 98 -10.85 11.52 0.15
C VAL A 98 -12.02 12.13 -0.62
N GLU A 99 -13.12 12.39 0.08
CA GLU A 99 -14.25 13.20 -0.39
C GLU A 99 -14.07 14.67 -0.01
#